data_AF-A0A3D6A3R3-F1
#
_entry.id   AF-A0A3D6A3R3-F1
#
_cell.length_a   1.000
_cell.length_b   1.000
_cell.length_c   1.000
_cell.angle_alpha   90.00
_cell.angle_beta   90.00
_cell.angle_gamma   90.00
#
_symmetry.space_group_name_H-M   'P 1'
#
loop_
_entity.id
_entity.type
_entity.pdbx_description
1 polymer ?
#
loop_
_entity_poly.entity_id
_entity_poly.type
_entity_poly.pdbx_seq_one_letter_code
_entity_poly.pdbx_strand_id
1 'polypeptide(L)'
;LMIANGGKFEGKRYLKKKSVKLMTTNQVAKEAGWVTFGDEVREGVGYGHGFSVRVKMSDWDPDGRVGEYGWGGAASTHYWISPKDDLVVLTLEQVMPYTFNTEWALKGLIYDALVSEKAP
;
A
#
# COMPACT_ATOMS: atom_id res chain seq x y z
N LEU A 1 -5.42 -4.31 11.23
CA LEU A 1 -4.34 -5.29 10.99
C LEU A 1 -3.12 -5.00 11.88
N MET A 2 -2.34 -6.01 12.29
CA MET A 2 -1.19 -5.87 13.20
C MET A 2 -0.14 -4.83 12.72
N ILE A 3 0.15 -4.82 11.42
CA ILE A 3 1.11 -3.88 10.81
C ILE A 3 0.57 -2.44 10.82
N ALA A 4 -0.69 -2.23 10.41
CA ALA A 4 -1.36 -0.91 10.49
C ALA A 4 -1.33 -0.36 11.93
N ASN A 5 -1.48 -1.24 12.92
CA ASN A 5 -1.42 -0.89 14.35
C ASN A 5 0.02 -0.77 14.90
N GLY A 6 1.03 -0.59 14.05
CA GLY A 6 2.41 -0.37 14.48
C GLY A 6 3.02 -1.55 15.24
N GLY A 7 2.61 -2.78 14.92
CA GLY A 7 3.20 -4.01 15.46
C GLY A 7 2.42 -4.64 16.62
N LYS A 8 1.19 -4.18 16.89
CA LYS A 8 0.36 -4.65 18.00
C LYS A 8 -0.97 -5.20 17.48
N PHE A 9 -1.40 -6.32 18.05
CA PHE A 9 -2.72 -6.90 17.79
C PHE A 9 -3.24 -7.58 19.06
N GLU A 10 -4.52 -7.36 19.38
CA GLU A 10 -5.19 -7.93 20.56
C GLU A 10 -4.39 -7.79 21.86
N GLY A 11 -3.94 -6.58 22.17
CA GLY A 11 -3.16 -6.30 23.39
C GLY A 11 -1.70 -6.76 23.33
N LYS A 12 -1.33 -7.70 22.46
CA LYS A 12 0.03 -8.24 22.35
C LYS A 12 0.88 -7.47 21.33
N ARG A 13 2.13 -7.18 21.69
CA ARG A 13 3.14 -6.60 20.78
C ARG A 13 3.93 -7.71 20.11
N TYR A 14 3.86 -7.76 18.79
CA TYR A 14 4.63 -8.68 17.95
C TYR A 14 5.89 -8.02 17.40
N LEU A 15 5.80 -6.74 17.02
CA LEU A 15 6.92 -5.96 16.49
C LEU A 15 7.06 -4.63 17.24
N LYS A 16 8.29 -4.13 17.34
CA LYS A 16 8.54 -2.76 17.81
C LYS A 16 7.98 -1.79 16.77
N LYS A 17 7.39 -0.67 17.18
CA LYS A 17 6.90 0.37 16.27
C LYS A 17 7.97 0.83 15.28
N LYS A 18 9.23 0.95 15.74
CA LYS A 18 10.38 1.28 14.89
C LYS A 18 10.67 0.23 13.80
N SER A 19 10.43 -1.04 14.09
CA SER A 19 10.63 -2.12 13.11
C SER A 19 9.56 -2.05 12.03
N VAL A 20 8.30 -1.82 12.40
CA VAL A 20 7.22 -1.60 11.42
C VAL A 20 7.52 -0.39 10.54
N LYS A 21 7.98 0.72 11.14
CA LYS A 21 8.38 1.90 10.36
C LYS A 21 9.47 1.57 9.33
N LEU A 22 10.48 0.78 9.69
CA LEU A 22 11.51 0.34 8.74
C LEU A 22 10.92 -0.53 7.62
N MET A 23 10.02 -1.46 7.97
CA MET A 23 9.36 -2.34 7.00
C MET A 23 8.54 -1.55 5.98
N THR A 24 7.88 -0.47 6.40
CA THR A 24 6.97 0.34 5.57
C THR A 24 7.61 1.64 5.07
N THR A 25 8.95 1.72 5.06
CA THR A 25 9.72 2.80 4.43
C THR A 25 10.45 2.22 3.22
N ASN A 26 10.55 2.98 2.13
CA ASN A 26 11.35 2.56 0.98
C ASN A 26 12.81 2.31 1.40
N GLN A 27 13.32 1.11 1.15
CA GLN A 27 14.70 0.68 1.45
C GLN A 27 15.54 0.55 0.18
N VAL A 28 14.94 0.73 -0.99
CA VAL A 28 15.61 0.59 -2.28
C VAL A 28 16.13 1.95 -2.74
N ALA A 29 17.39 1.98 -3.16
CA ALA A 29 18.05 3.18 -3.66
C ALA A 29 17.41 3.66 -4.97
N LYS A 30 17.44 4.97 -5.23
CA LYS A 30 16.76 5.58 -6.38
C LYS A 30 17.26 5.02 -7.72
N GLU A 31 18.52 4.62 -7.77
CA GLU A 31 19.23 4.11 -8.94
C GLU A 31 18.71 2.74 -9.39
N ALA A 32 18.10 1.98 -8.47
CA ALA A 32 17.46 0.70 -8.80
C ALA A 32 16.10 0.88 -9.49
N GLY A 33 15.58 2.11 -9.54
CA GLY A 33 14.31 2.43 -10.17
C GLY A 33 13.08 2.10 -9.32
N TRP A 34 11.93 2.02 -10.00
CA TRP A 34 10.64 1.72 -9.38
C TRP A 34 10.33 0.23 -9.46
N VAL A 35 9.32 -0.20 -8.70
CA VAL A 35 8.80 -1.56 -8.81
C VAL A 35 8.23 -1.79 -10.21
N THR A 36 8.67 -2.87 -10.88
CA THR A 36 8.27 -3.22 -12.26
C THR A 36 7.75 -4.65 -12.33
N PHE A 37 6.72 -4.88 -13.14
CA PHE A 37 6.12 -6.19 -13.40
C PHE A 37 5.94 -6.39 -14.91
N GLY A 38 6.82 -7.17 -15.54
CA GLY A 38 6.85 -7.23 -17.01
C GLY A 38 7.11 -5.84 -17.59
N ASP A 39 6.20 -5.35 -18.42
CA ASP A 39 6.28 -4.02 -19.03
C ASP A 39 5.64 -2.92 -18.16
N GLU A 40 4.95 -3.29 -17.07
CA GLU A 40 4.29 -2.34 -16.17
C GLU A 40 5.26 -1.76 -15.15
N VAL A 41 5.45 -0.43 -15.18
CA VAL A 41 6.28 0.30 -14.21
C VAL A 41 5.38 1.03 -13.22
N ARG A 42 5.45 0.64 -11.95
CA ARG A 42 4.72 1.31 -10.86
C ARG A 42 5.44 2.61 -10.47
N GLU A 43 5.38 3.63 -11.32
CA GLU A 43 6.13 4.86 -11.09
C GLU A 43 5.82 5.47 -9.71
N GLY A 44 6.86 5.86 -8.98
CA GLY A 44 6.72 6.46 -7.65
C GLY A 44 6.46 5.46 -6.52
N VAL A 45 6.50 4.16 -6.82
CA VAL A 45 6.41 3.07 -5.85
C VAL A 45 7.79 2.43 -5.68
N GLY A 46 8.34 2.60 -4.48
CA GLY A 46 9.53 1.89 -4.03
C GLY A 46 9.19 0.59 -3.30
N TYR A 47 10.17 0.01 -2.62
CA TYR A 47 9.99 -1.24 -1.90
C TYR A 47 10.65 -1.18 -0.50
N GLY A 48 9.87 -1.52 0.52
CA GLY A 48 10.33 -1.70 1.89
C GLY A 48 10.65 -3.16 2.20
N HIS A 49 10.69 -3.54 3.48
CA HIS A 49 10.87 -4.94 3.85
C HIS A 49 9.54 -5.70 3.80
N GLY A 50 9.20 -6.19 2.60
CA GLY A 50 8.00 -7.00 2.34
C GLY A 50 6.78 -6.22 1.89
N PHE A 51 6.93 -4.94 1.55
CA PHE A 51 5.83 -4.06 1.13
C PHE A 51 6.27 -3.18 -0.04
N SER A 52 5.38 -2.95 -1.01
CA SER A 52 5.46 -1.74 -1.82
C SER A 52 5.30 -0.52 -0.92
N VAL A 53 5.96 0.58 -1.26
CA VAL A 53 5.82 1.85 -0.54
C VAL A 53 5.68 2.97 -1.55
N ARG A 54 4.55 3.67 -1.54
CA ARG A 54 4.32 4.83 -2.41
C ARG A 54 5.11 6.03 -1.86
N VAL A 55 6.12 6.47 -2.61
CA VAL A 55 7.00 7.58 -2.21
C VAL A 55 6.68 8.90 -2.93
N LYS A 56 6.00 8.85 -4.07
CA LYS A 56 5.47 10.04 -4.78
C LYS A 56 4.20 9.69 -5.56
N MET A 57 3.43 10.71 -5.92
CA MET A 57 2.33 10.57 -6.88
C MET A 57 2.85 10.38 -8.30
N SER A 58 2.07 9.70 -9.13
CA SER A 58 2.32 9.44 -10.55
C SER A 58 1.01 9.10 -11.26
N ASP A 59 1.02 9.13 -12.59
CA ASP A 59 -0.15 8.79 -13.41
C ASP A 59 -0.45 7.28 -13.43
N TRP A 60 0.46 6.44 -12.91
CA TRP A 60 0.26 4.99 -12.81
C TRP A 60 -0.87 4.62 -11.83
N ASP A 61 -1.02 5.39 -10.75
CA ASP A 61 -2.13 5.24 -9.80
C ASP A 61 -2.46 6.64 -9.25
N PRO A 62 -3.31 7.40 -9.98
CA PRO A 62 -3.59 8.80 -9.69
C PRO A 62 -4.42 8.98 -8.40
N ASP A 63 -5.13 7.94 -7.97
CA ASP A 63 -6.04 7.99 -6.82
C ASP A 63 -5.36 7.65 -5.49
N GLY A 64 -4.10 7.19 -5.52
CA GLY A 64 -3.35 6.81 -4.33
C GLY A 64 -2.95 7.96 -3.40
N ARG A 65 -2.27 7.59 -2.31
CA ARG A 65 -1.75 8.48 -1.26
C ARG A 65 -0.29 8.17 -0.96
N VAL A 66 0.57 9.19 -1.01
CA VAL A 66 1.97 9.03 -0.60
C VAL A 66 2.04 8.50 0.83
N GLY A 67 2.87 7.49 1.05
CA GLY A 67 3.00 6.76 2.31
C GLY A 67 2.15 5.49 2.40
N GLU A 68 1.29 5.23 1.41
CA GLU A 68 0.65 3.93 1.26
C GLU A 68 1.69 2.81 1.18
N TYR A 69 1.35 1.67 1.77
CA TYR A 69 2.12 0.45 1.61
C TYR A 69 1.21 -0.78 1.50
N GLY A 70 1.68 -1.79 0.79
CA GLY A 70 0.85 -2.94 0.45
C GLY A 70 1.58 -4.00 -0.37
N TRP A 71 0.83 -4.92 -0.97
CA TRP A 71 1.31 -5.82 -2.01
C TRP A 71 0.15 -6.55 -2.70
N GLY A 72 0.45 -7.20 -3.82
CA GLY A 72 -0.48 -8.06 -4.56
C GLY A 72 -0.13 -9.55 -4.47
N GLY A 73 -1.12 -10.40 -4.72
CA GLY A 73 -0.97 -11.83 -4.94
C GLY A 73 -1.24 -12.18 -6.40
N ALA A 74 -0.73 -13.33 -6.87
CA ALA A 74 -0.76 -13.71 -8.28
C ALA A 74 -2.19 -13.70 -8.88
N ALA A 75 -3.18 -14.19 -8.14
CA ALA A 75 -4.59 -14.26 -8.56
C ALA A 75 -5.35 -12.93 -8.46
N SER A 76 -4.64 -11.82 -8.66
CA SER A 76 -5.11 -10.43 -8.59
C SER A 76 -5.57 -9.94 -7.22
N THR A 77 -5.43 -10.73 -6.15
CA THR A 77 -5.64 -10.25 -4.77
C THR A 77 -4.73 -9.06 -4.48
N HIS A 78 -5.22 -8.05 -3.79
CA HIS A 78 -4.41 -6.90 -3.41
C HIS A 78 -4.76 -6.39 -2.02
N TYR A 79 -3.81 -5.73 -1.37
CA TYR A 79 -4.10 -4.94 -0.18
C TYR A 79 -3.22 -3.70 -0.13
N TRP A 80 -3.75 -2.64 0.47
CA TRP A 80 -2.96 -1.46 0.83
C TRP A 80 -3.44 -0.89 2.16
N ILE A 81 -2.53 -0.15 2.79
CA ILE A 81 -2.77 0.55 4.04
C ILE A 81 -2.40 2.00 3.80
N SER A 82 -3.29 2.92 4.15
CA SER A 82 -2.98 4.35 4.25
C SER A 82 -2.94 4.75 5.72
N PRO A 83 -1.74 4.92 6.30
CA PRO A 83 -1.60 5.34 7.70
C PRO A 83 -2.15 6.76 7.94
N LYS A 84 -2.10 7.62 6.91
CA LYS A 84 -2.59 9.00 7.01
C LYS A 84 -4.11 9.04 7.18
N ASP A 85 -4.80 8.05 6.62
CA ASP A 85 -6.26 7.99 6.56
C ASP A 85 -6.82 6.92 7.51
N ASP A 86 -5.99 6.33 8.39
CA ASP A 86 -6.32 5.19 9.26
C ASP A 86 -7.08 4.05 8.52
N LEU A 87 -6.67 3.79 7.28
CA LEU A 87 -7.38 2.92 6.35
C LEU A 87 -6.59 1.65 6.05
N VAL A 88 -7.30 0.53 6.04
CA VAL A 88 -6.83 -0.76 5.53
C VAL A 88 -7.83 -1.28 4.52
N VAL A 89 -7.36 -1.61 3.31
CA VAL A 89 -8.20 -2.22 2.27
C VAL A 89 -7.60 -3.55 1.84
N LEU A 90 -8.46 -4.56 1.70
CA LEU A 90 -8.13 -5.86 1.11
C LEU A 90 -9.13 -6.13 0.00
N THR A 91 -8.63 -6.45 -1.18
CA THR A 91 -9.42 -6.92 -2.32
C THR A 91 -9.09 -8.38 -2.56
N LEU A 92 -10.14 -9.19 -2.74
CA LEU A 92 -10.02 -10.63 -2.89
C LEU A 92 -10.66 -11.06 -4.22
N GLU A 93 -9.80 -11.30 -5.19
CA GLU A 93 -10.13 -11.79 -6.52
C GLU A 93 -9.54 -13.19 -6.74
N GLN A 94 -10.01 -13.86 -7.79
CA GLN A 94 -9.43 -15.11 -8.30
C GLN A 94 -9.22 -14.98 -9.82
N VAL A 95 -8.46 -13.98 -10.24
CA VAL A 95 -8.27 -13.62 -11.66
C VAL A 95 -6.82 -13.79 -12.06
N MET A 96 -6.59 -14.51 -13.15
CA MET A 96 -5.28 -14.78 -13.75
C MET A 96 -5.35 -14.54 -15.28
N PRO A 97 -4.33 -13.92 -15.93
CA PRO A 97 -3.14 -13.32 -15.33
C PRO A 97 -3.48 -12.12 -14.42
N TYR A 98 -2.53 -11.71 -13.58
CA TYR A 98 -2.70 -10.60 -12.65
C TYR A 98 -3.20 -9.33 -13.36
N THR A 99 -4.18 -8.65 -12.77
CA THR A 99 -4.70 -7.36 -13.24
C THR A 99 -4.92 -6.38 -12.08
N PHE A 100 -4.75 -5.08 -12.36
CA PHE A 100 -5.01 -3.98 -11.42
C PHE A 100 -6.46 -3.48 -11.42
N ASN A 101 -7.33 -4.04 -12.28
CA ASN A 101 -8.65 -3.47 -12.55
C ASN A 101 -9.47 -3.20 -11.28
N THR A 102 -9.53 -4.14 -10.35
CA THR A 102 -10.32 -3.96 -9.12
C THR A 102 -9.68 -2.95 -8.17
N GLU A 103 -8.35 -2.97 -8.01
CA GLU A 103 -7.64 -2.00 -7.19
C GLU A 103 -7.93 -0.58 -7.70
N TRP A 104 -7.73 -0.32 -8.99
CA TRP A 104 -7.95 1.00 -9.59
C TRP A 104 -9.42 1.40 -9.58
N ALA A 105 -10.35 0.48 -9.84
CA ALA A 105 -11.79 0.80 -9.82
C ALA A 105 -12.29 1.19 -8.42
N LEU A 106 -11.72 0.61 -7.36
CA LEU A 106 -12.18 0.84 -5.99
C LEU A 106 -11.43 1.97 -5.29
N LYS A 107 -10.15 2.18 -5.58
CA LYS A 107 -9.29 3.06 -4.80
C LYS A 107 -9.80 4.51 -4.75
N GLY A 108 -10.12 5.11 -5.89
CA GLY A 108 -10.71 6.45 -5.96
C GLY A 108 -12.03 6.55 -5.18
N LEU A 109 -12.95 5.61 -5.42
CA LEU A 109 -14.25 5.55 -4.74
C LEU A 109 -14.12 5.43 -3.21
N ILE A 110 -13.18 4.61 -2.73
CA ILE A 110 -12.92 4.43 -1.30
C ILE A 110 -12.38 5.73 -0.70
N TYR A 111 -11.41 6.37 -1.35
CA TYR A 111 -10.83 7.62 -0.87
C TYR A 111 -11.81 8.79 -0.87
N ASP A 112 -12.65 8.89 -1.90
CA ASP A 112 -13.69 9.93 -1.99
C ASP A 112 -14.79 9.76 -0.94
N ALA A 113 -15.03 8.53 -0.50
CA ALA A 113 -15.99 8.22 0.56
C ALA A 113 -15.47 8.54 1.98
N LEU A 114 -14.17 8.82 2.14
CA LEU A 114 -13.63 9.18 3.45
C LEU A 114 -14.09 10.59 3.84
N VAL A 115 -14.84 10.67 4.94
CA VAL A 115 -15.17 11.96 5.54
C VAL A 115 -13.91 12.51 6.19
N SER A 116 -13.49 13.72 5.80
CA SER A 116 -12.42 14.40 6.53
C SER A 116 -12.97 14.84 7.90
N GLU A 117 -12.94 13.96 8.90
CA GLU A 117 -12.88 14.45 10.26
C GLU A 117 -11.50 15.08 10.43
N LYS A 118 -11.41 16.39 10.15
CA LYS A 118 -10.39 17.18 10.83
C LYS A 118 -10.64 16.94 12.32
N ALA A 119 -9.76 16.17 12.95
CA ALA A 119 -9.76 16.04 14.40
C ALA A 119 -9.82 17.46 15.01
N PRO A 120 -10.68 17.70 16.01
CA PRO A 120 -10.78 18.99 16.67
C PRO A 120 -9.45 19.44 17.29
#